data_AF-A0A2E3ZQF3-F1
#
_entry.id   AF-A0A2E3ZQF3-F1
#
_cell.length_a   1.000
_cell.length_b   1.000
_cell.length_c   1.000
_cell.angle_alpha   90.00
_cell.angle_beta   90.00
_cell.angle_gamma   90.00
#
_symmetry.space_group_name_H-M   'P 1'
#
loop_
_entity.id
_entity.type
_entity.pdbx_description
1 polymer ?
#
loop_
_entity_poly.entity_id
_entity_poly.type
_entity_poly.pdbx_seq_one_letter_code
_entity_poly.pdbx_strand_id
1 'polypeptide(L)' 'MSEIIFVRHGQASFGKASYDKLSELGLEQVQHLARYWSDLGETFDQIYVGSLRRQKETAKELLTL' A
#
# COMPACT_ATOMS: atom_id res chain seq x y z
N MET A 1 2.66 -21.33 -11.95
CA MET A 1 3.19 -20.14 -12.64
C MET A 1 3.47 -19.11 -11.57
N SER A 2 4.57 -18.37 -11.65
CA SER A 2 4.92 -17.36 -10.63
C SER A 2 4.52 -15.98 -11.12
N GLU A 3 3.94 -15.17 -10.24
CA GLU A 3 3.54 -13.80 -10.52
C GLU A 3 4.27 -12.83 -9.58
N ILE A 4 4.56 -11.63 -10.08
CA ILE A 4 5.08 -10.51 -9.28
C ILE A 4 4.20 -9.30 -9.56
N ILE A 5 3.54 -8.79 -8.53
CA ILE A 5 2.68 -7.60 -8.63
C ILE A 5 3.42 -6.40 -8.05
N PHE A 6 3.49 -5.31 -8.83
CA PHE A 6 4.08 -4.05 -8.40
C PHE A 6 3.01 -3.06 -7.95
N VAL A 7 3.07 -2.64 -6.69
CA VAL A 7 2.21 -1.60 -6.14
C VAL A 7 3.02 -0.32 -5.93
N ARG A 8 2.57 0.78 -6.53
CA ARG A 8 3.07 2.11 -6.18
C ARG A 8 2.44 2.53 -4.85
N HIS A 9 3.23 3.14 -3.96
CA HIS A 9 2.71 3.67 -2.70
C HIS A 9 1.51 4.61 -2.92
N GLY A 10 0.57 4.64 -1.96
CA GLY A 10 -0.52 5.61 -1.95
C GLY A 10 -0.02 7.05 -1.90
N GLN A 11 -0.89 8.02 -2.15
CA GLN A 11 -0.50 9.44 -2.17
C GLN A 11 0.25 9.87 -0.89
N ALA A 12 1.37 10.57 -1.07
CA ALA A 12 2.14 11.13 0.03
C ALA A 12 1.55 12.45 0.56
N SER A 13 1.83 12.79 1.81
CA SER A 13 1.46 14.05 2.46
C SER A 13 2.29 15.24 1.96
N PHE A 14 2.03 15.70 0.73
CA PHE A 14 2.72 16.84 0.14
C PHE A 14 2.60 18.11 1.00
N GLY A 15 3.71 18.81 1.23
CA GLY A 15 3.73 20.08 1.97
C GLY A 15 3.52 20.00 3.49
N LYS A 16 3.46 18.80 4.08
CA LYS A 16 3.41 18.62 5.54
C LYS A 16 4.80 18.40 6.13
N ALA A 17 4.98 18.71 7.42
CA ALA A 17 6.25 18.52 8.14
C ALA A 17 6.79 17.08 8.08
N SER A 18 5.91 16.09 7.97
CA SER A 18 6.26 14.70 7.66
C SER A 18 5.92 14.41 6.20
N TYR A 19 6.77 14.84 5.27
CA TYR A 19 6.55 14.61 3.84
C TYR A 19 6.54 13.12 3.48
N ASP A 20 7.41 12.33 4.12
CA ASP A 20 7.48 10.88 3.92
C ASP A 20 6.44 10.14 4.79
N LYS A 21 5.16 10.40 4.56
CA LYS A 21 4.04 9.58 5.06
C LYS A 21 2.88 9.63 4.06
N LEU A 22 1.97 8.67 4.12
CA LEU A 22 0.72 8.72 3.37
C LEU A 22 -0.13 9.92 3.81
N SER A 23 -0.81 10.57 2.87
CA SER A 23 -1.94 11.44 3.19
C SER A 23 -3.16 10.61 3.56
N GLU A 24 -4.20 11.22 4.12
CA GLU A 24 -5.49 10.54 4.36
C GLU A 24 -6.03 9.91 3.06
N LEU A 25 -6.02 10.66 1.95
CA LEU A 25 -6.34 10.11 0.63
C LEU A 25 -5.44 8.94 0.22
N GLY A 26 -4.16 8.96 0.60
CA GLY A 26 -3.22 7.90 0.26
C GLY A 26 -3.52 6.61 1.03
N LEU A 27 -4.06 6.74 2.25
CA LEU A 27 -4.55 5.63 3.04
C LEU A 27 -5.81 5.02 2.39
N GLU A 28 -6.78 5.86 2.04
CA GLU A 28 -8.03 5.42 1.37
C GLU A 28 -7.75 4.69 0.06
N GLN A 29 -6.83 5.22 -0.76
CA GLN A 29 -6.41 4.57 -2.02
C GLN A 29 -5.94 3.13 -1.81
N VAL A 30 -5.12 2.89 -0.78
CA VAL A 30 -4.57 1.56 -0.51
C VAL A 30 -5.65 0.65 0.09
N GLN A 31 -6.53 1.17 0.93
CA GLN A 31 -7.66 0.42 1.48
C GLN A 31 -8.66 -0.01 0.39
N HIS A 32 -8.88 0.82 -0.63
CA HIS A 32 -9.69 0.44 -1.78
C HIS A 32 -9.04 -0.69 -2.59
N LEU A 33 -7.72 -0.62 -2.82
CA LEU A 33 -6.98 -1.70 -3.49
C LEU A 33 -7.04 -3.00 -2.68
N ALA A 34 -6.82 -2.93 -1.37
CA ALA A 34 -6.93 -4.09 -0.47
C ALA A 34 -8.32 -4.70 -0.54
N ARG A 35 -9.38 -3.89 -0.40
CA ARG A 35 -10.76 -4.40 -0.50
C ARG A 35 -11.03 -5.10 -1.83
N TYR A 36 -10.61 -4.48 -2.94
CA TYR A 36 -10.78 -5.08 -4.26
C TYR A 36 -10.10 -6.44 -4.39
N TRP A 37 -8.86 -6.57 -3.91
CA TRP A 37 -8.14 -7.85 -3.92
C TRP A 37 -8.75 -8.89 -2.98
N SER A 38 -9.22 -8.47 -1.81
CA SER A 38 -9.96 -9.36 -0.90
C SER A 38 -11.25 -9.88 -1.54
N ASP A 39 -12.02 -9.01 -2.22
CA ASP A 39 -13.25 -9.39 -2.92
C ASP A 39 -12.99 -10.37 -4.08
N LEU A 40 -11.79 -10.32 -4.69
CA LEU A 40 -11.34 -11.28 -5.70
C LEU A 40 -10.76 -12.57 -5.11
N GLY A 41 -10.51 -12.62 -3.80
CA GLY A 41 -9.84 -13.75 -3.13
C GLY A 41 -8.34 -13.83 -3.41
N GLU A 42 -7.70 -12.71 -3.73
CA GLU A 42 -6.25 -12.65 -3.97
C GLU A 42 -5.47 -12.88 -2.67
N THR A 43 -4.38 -13.63 -2.76
CA THR A 43 -3.49 -13.92 -1.62
C THR A 43 -2.03 -13.79 -2.03
N PHE A 44 -1.19 -13.33 -1.12
CA PHE A 44 0.23 -13.09 -1.39
C PHE A 44 1.12 -13.90 -0.47
N ASP A 45 2.03 -14.69 -1.05
CA ASP A 45 3.01 -15.46 -0.28
C ASP A 45 4.02 -14.56 0.45
N GLN A 46 4.40 -13.44 -0.16
CA GLN A 46 5.43 -12.52 0.34
C GLN A 46 5.15 -11.08 -0.09
N ILE A 47 5.48 -10.12 0.78
CA ILE A 47 5.44 -8.69 0.47
C ILE A 47 6.84 -8.10 0.70
N TYR A 48 7.35 -7.41 -0.33
CA TYR A 48 8.62 -6.70 -0.28
C TYR A 48 8.38 -5.20 -0.35
N VAL A 49 9.08 -4.44 0.49
CA VAL A 49 8.86 -3.00 0.63
C VAL A 49 10.18 -2.25 0.71
N GLY A 50 10.22 -1.06 0.11
CA GLY A 50 11.37 -0.17 0.24
C GLY A 50 11.47 0.49 1.63
N SER A 51 12.52 1.28 1.83
CA SER A 51 12.85 1.85 3.13
C SER A 51 11.96 3.03 3.57
N LEU A 52 11.27 3.67 2.62
CA LEU A 52 10.49 4.90 2.83
C LEU A 52 9.23 4.62 3.65
N ARG A 53 8.87 5.55 4.53
CA ARG A 53 7.75 5.37 5.46
C ARG A 53 6.42 5.22 4.71
N ARG A 54 6.16 6.00 3.66
CA ARG A 54 4.94 5.85 2.83
C ARG A 54 4.81 4.49 2.15
N GLN A 55 5.94 3.85 1.82
CA GLN A 55 5.95 2.49 1.25
C GLN A 55 5.57 1.46 2.33
N LYS A 56 6.14 1.59 3.53
CA LYS A 56 5.82 0.73 4.68
C LYS A 56 4.36 0.89 5.13
N GLU A 57 3.84 2.11 5.16
CA GLU A 57 2.43 2.37 5.46
C GLU A 57 1.51 1.75 4.40
N THR A 58 1.85 1.85 3.11
CA THR A 58 1.11 1.16 2.03
C THR A 58 1.10 -0.36 2.26
N ALA A 59 2.27 -0.95 2.50
CA ALA A 59 2.38 -2.40 2.73
C ALA A 59 1.57 -2.83 3.96
N LYS A 60 1.56 -2.03 5.03
CA LYS A 60 0.78 -2.32 6.25
C LYS A 60 -0.72 -2.40 5.97
N GLU A 61 -1.27 -1.50 5.17
CA GLU A 61 -2.70 -1.54 4.80
C GLU A 61 -3.01 -2.71 3.86
N LEU A 62 -2.05 -3.19 3.06
CA LEU A 62 -2.23 -4.39 2.23
C LEU A 62 -2.11 -5.69 3.04
N LEU A 63 -1.41 -5.68 4.18
CA LEU A 63 -1.27 -6.88 5.03
C LEU A 63 -2.56 -7.27 5.77
N THR A 64 -3.61 -6.44 5.70
CA THR A 64 -4.92 -6.77 6.29
C THR A 64 -5.83 -7.55 5.34
N LEU A 65 -5.31 -7.95 4.17
CA LEU A 65 -5.95 -8.87 3.21
C LEU A 65 -6.18 -10.25 3.83
#